data_AF-A0A546XGE5-F1
#
_entry.id   AF-A0A546XGE5-F1
#
_cell.length_a   1.000
_cell.length_b   1.000
_cell.length_c   1.000
_cell.angle_alpha   90.00
_cell.angle_beta   90.00
_cell.angle_gamma   90.00
#
_symmetry.space_group_name_H-M   'P 1'
#
loop_
_entity.id
_entity.type
_entity.pdbx_description
1 polymer ?
#
loop_
_entity_poly.entity_id
_entity_poly.type
_entity_poly.pdbx_seq_one_letter_code
_entity_poly.pdbx_strand_id
1 'polypeptide(L)'
;MTVQFIVVTQSDDVFRYVGVKRTNIFPKDLRVGLPEIFAKFEVYSIKAASSAEAKKMIFEHASNGFDEVSGAVILLDDTFSDIVVELGRIFFVVKFDRNLGGMSVHNYFNRCLPPISKTFAYFASEFDNEKRRKMFLLPLRNFDADELQDLLKVFLQGVPMKGLPLSINQFYGKMRNRQKPKTIKTNDQSSYYVDDNDHFYSYGPEHHALPETKNPPHGDACAYTSRLRFGKRYDHGKHYNVSNEAGKIAGNFDDCHGTATPIKERKHINMFPNDYMT
;
A
#
# COMPACT_ATOMS: atom_id res chain seq x y z
N MET A 1 -2.94 2.60 -17.21
CA MET A 1 -3.27 2.82 -15.79
C MET A 1 -4.50 2.00 -15.49
N THR A 2 -4.26 0.78 -15.04
CA THR A 2 -5.19 -0.35 -14.92
C THR A 2 -5.24 -0.81 -13.47
N VAL A 3 -6.42 -1.11 -12.94
CA VAL A 3 -6.56 -1.76 -11.64
C VAL A 3 -6.57 -3.28 -11.82
N GLN A 4 -5.70 -3.98 -11.11
CA GLN A 4 -5.67 -5.44 -11.14
C GLN A 4 -6.38 -6.03 -9.92
N PHE A 5 -7.25 -7.01 -10.16
CA PHE A 5 -7.83 -7.86 -9.14
C PHE A 5 -7.27 -9.27 -9.29
N ILE A 6 -6.55 -9.75 -8.28
CA ILE A 6 -5.89 -11.05 -8.31
C ILE A 6 -6.52 -11.93 -7.25
N VAL A 7 -7.21 -12.99 -7.67
CA VAL A 7 -7.79 -13.99 -6.77
C VAL A 7 -6.83 -15.15 -6.61
N VAL A 8 -6.41 -15.42 -5.38
CA VAL A 8 -5.41 -16.44 -5.06
C VAL A 8 -6.06 -17.48 -4.17
N THR A 9 -6.01 -18.75 -4.57
CA THR A 9 -6.76 -19.84 -3.90
C THR A 9 -6.08 -21.20 -4.01
N GLN A 10 -6.43 -22.10 -3.09
CA GLN A 10 -6.16 -23.54 -3.25
C GLN A 10 -7.27 -24.27 -4.03
N SER A 11 -8.47 -23.69 -4.13
CA SER A 11 -9.66 -24.33 -4.70
C SER A 11 -9.65 -24.33 -6.23
N ASP A 12 -9.80 -25.52 -6.83
CA ASP A 12 -10.00 -25.68 -8.27
C ASP A 12 -11.25 -24.97 -8.77
N ASP A 13 -12.32 -25.00 -7.99
CA ASP A 13 -13.61 -24.42 -8.38
C ASP A 13 -13.54 -22.89 -8.39
N VAL A 14 -12.92 -22.30 -7.37
CA VAL A 14 -12.69 -20.85 -7.34
C VAL A 14 -11.77 -20.43 -8.49
N PHE A 15 -10.66 -21.15 -8.68
CA PHE A 15 -9.70 -20.85 -9.75
C PHE A 15 -10.37 -20.88 -11.13
N ARG A 16 -11.11 -21.95 -11.43
CA ARG A 16 -11.83 -22.11 -12.71
C ARG A 16 -12.92 -21.06 -12.87
N TYR A 17 -13.72 -20.82 -11.84
CA TYR A 17 -14.81 -19.84 -11.88
C TYR A 17 -14.28 -18.44 -12.21
N VAL A 18 -13.24 -17.98 -11.50
CA VAL A 18 -12.65 -16.66 -11.73
C VAL A 18 -11.95 -16.61 -13.09
N GLY A 19 -11.20 -17.66 -13.46
CA GLY A 19 -10.50 -17.72 -14.75
C GLY A 19 -11.44 -17.68 -15.96
N VAL A 20 -12.63 -18.28 -15.86
CA VAL A 20 -13.65 -18.26 -16.91
C VAL A 20 -14.43 -16.95 -16.91
N LYS A 21 -14.88 -16.48 -15.73
CA LYS A 21 -15.70 -15.26 -15.65
C LYS A 21 -14.89 -13.98 -15.87
N ARG A 22 -13.61 -13.96 -15.47
CA ARG A 22 -12.72 -12.80 -15.53
C ARG A 22 -13.41 -11.54 -15.02
N THR A 23 -13.46 -10.47 -15.83
CA THR A 23 -14.13 -9.20 -15.50
C THR A 23 -15.63 -9.35 -15.20
N ASN A 24 -16.28 -10.42 -15.67
CA ASN A 24 -17.70 -10.70 -15.43
C ASN A 24 -17.99 -11.30 -14.04
N ILE A 25 -16.99 -11.54 -13.18
CA ILE A 25 -17.25 -11.73 -11.74
C ILE A 25 -17.83 -10.44 -11.12
N PHE A 26 -17.46 -9.30 -11.74
CA PHE A 26 -18.00 -7.94 -11.65
C PHE A 26 -19.47 -7.77 -12.07
N PRO A 27 -20.50 -7.61 -11.20
CA PRO A 27 -21.82 -7.20 -11.67
C PRO A 27 -21.75 -5.93 -12.51
N LYS A 28 -22.51 -5.86 -13.60
CA LYS A 28 -22.45 -4.73 -14.55
C LYS A 28 -22.75 -3.40 -13.87
N ASP A 29 -23.77 -3.36 -13.02
CA ASP A 29 -24.18 -2.12 -12.33
C ASP A 29 -23.10 -1.62 -11.36
N LEU A 30 -22.35 -2.53 -10.73
CA LEU A 30 -21.20 -2.17 -9.90
C LEU A 30 -20.09 -1.53 -10.73
N ARG A 31 -19.82 -2.07 -11.92
CA ARG A 31 -18.79 -1.54 -12.84
C ARG A 31 -19.16 -0.15 -13.37
N VAL A 32 -20.43 0.06 -13.69
CA VAL A 32 -20.95 1.36 -14.12
C VAL A 32 -20.95 2.36 -12.97
N GLY A 33 -21.23 1.93 -11.75
CA GLY A 33 -21.29 2.79 -10.56
C GLY A 33 -19.94 3.20 -9.97
N LEU A 34 -18.83 2.57 -10.38
CA LEU A 34 -17.47 2.84 -9.87
C LEU A 34 -16.46 2.95 -11.05
N PRO A 35 -16.64 3.92 -11.97
CA PRO A 35 -15.82 4.03 -13.17
C PRO A 35 -14.33 4.28 -12.87
N GLU A 36 -14.00 4.91 -11.74
CA GLU A 36 -12.62 5.15 -11.30
C GLU A 36 -11.83 3.86 -11.05
N ILE A 37 -12.54 2.76 -10.76
CA ILE A 37 -11.94 1.43 -10.60
C ILE A 37 -12.10 0.59 -11.86
N PHE A 38 -13.28 0.61 -12.49
CA PHE A 38 -13.64 -0.34 -13.54
C PHE A 38 -13.54 0.18 -14.97
N ALA A 39 -13.10 1.42 -15.21
CA ALA A 39 -12.87 1.92 -16.56
C ALA A 39 -11.77 1.14 -17.30
N LYS A 40 -10.70 0.76 -16.59
CA LYS A 40 -9.63 -0.12 -17.07
C LYS A 40 -9.21 -1.03 -15.92
N PHE A 41 -9.67 -2.28 -15.97
CA PHE A 41 -9.36 -3.26 -14.94
C PHE A 41 -9.20 -4.65 -15.51
N GLU A 42 -8.42 -5.45 -14.79
CA GLU A 42 -8.12 -6.83 -15.13
C GLU A 42 -8.41 -7.74 -13.94
N VAL A 43 -8.75 -8.99 -14.24
CA VAL A 43 -9.05 -10.00 -13.23
C VAL A 43 -8.23 -11.24 -13.54
N TYR A 44 -7.42 -11.64 -12.58
CA TYR A 44 -6.57 -12.82 -12.64
C TYR A 44 -6.98 -13.82 -11.57
N SER A 45 -6.72 -15.09 -11.86
CA SER A 45 -6.85 -16.15 -10.89
C SER A 45 -5.53 -16.91 -10.79
N ILE A 46 -5.10 -17.17 -9.57
CA ILE A 46 -3.89 -17.92 -9.23
C ILE A 46 -4.34 -19.09 -8.37
N LYS A 47 -4.02 -20.29 -8.83
CA LYS A 47 -4.05 -21.48 -8.00
C LYS A 47 -2.65 -21.73 -7.45
N ALA A 48 -2.53 -21.85 -6.14
CA ALA A 48 -1.27 -22.18 -5.48
C ALA A 48 -1.48 -23.31 -4.49
N ALA A 49 -0.46 -24.14 -4.27
CA ALA A 49 -0.49 -25.21 -3.26
C ALA A 49 0.05 -24.74 -1.90
N SER A 50 0.85 -23.67 -1.87
CA SER A 50 1.48 -23.14 -0.64
C SER A 50 1.56 -21.62 -0.64
N SER A 51 1.74 -21.01 0.53
CA SER A 51 1.92 -19.56 0.66
C SER A 51 3.17 -19.05 -0.04
N ALA A 52 4.25 -19.84 -0.07
CA ALA A 52 5.48 -19.51 -0.80
C ALA A 52 5.24 -19.43 -2.32
N GLU A 53 4.51 -20.41 -2.86
CA GLU A 53 4.11 -20.43 -4.27
C GLU A 53 3.13 -19.30 -4.60
N ALA A 54 2.10 -19.10 -3.76
CA ALA A 54 1.14 -18.02 -3.88
C ALA A 54 1.86 -16.66 -3.97
N LYS A 55 2.79 -16.40 -3.05
CA LYS A 55 3.57 -15.17 -3.01
C LYS A 55 4.38 -14.96 -4.29
N LYS A 56 5.12 -15.99 -4.74
CA LYS A 56 5.89 -15.94 -5.97
C LYS A 56 5.00 -15.59 -7.17
N MET A 57 3.89 -16.30 -7.34
CA MET A 57 2.97 -16.10 -8.47
C MET A 57 2.28 -14.73 -8.44
N ILE A 58 1.96 -14.19 -7.26
CA ILE A 58 1.41 -12.83 -7.12
C ILE A 58 2.40 -11.80 -7.66
N PHE A 59 3.67 -11.89 -7.26
CA PHE A 59 4.70 -10.96 -7.72
C PHE A 59 4.99 -11.10 -9.22
N GLU A 60 5.03 -12.32 -9.75
CA GLU A 60 5.15 -12.56 -11.19
C GLU A 60 3.97 -11.96 -11.96
N HIS A 61 2.73 -12.15 -11.50
CA HIS A 61 1.55 -11.60 -12.18
C HIS A 61 1.48 -10.08 -12.12
N ALA A 62 1.72 -9.50 -10.95
CA ALA A 62 1.70 -8.05 -10.79
C ALA A 62 2.79 -7.34 -11.64
N SER A 63 3.77 -8.10 -12.15
CA SER A 63 4.96 -7.55 -12.84
C SER A 63 4.67 -7.35 -14.32
N ASN A 64 3.74 -8.14 -14.84
CA ASN A 64 3.26 -8.05 -16.20
C ASN A 64 2.56 -6.70 -16.39
N GLY A 65 3.16 -5.83 -17.20
CA GLY A 65 2.62 -4.49 -17.43
C GLY A 65 2.67 -3.61 -16.18
N PHE A 66 3.63 -3.82 -15.27
CA PHE A 66 3.73 -3.07 -14.01
C PHE A 66 3.67 -1.55 -14.20
N ASP A 67 4.27 -1.04 -15.28
CA ASP A 67 4.23 0.39 -15.62
C ASP A 67 2.84 0.90 -16.00
N GLU A 68 1.90 0.02 -16.31
CA GLU A 68 0.50 0.34 -16.58
C GLU A 68 -0.41 0.14 -15.37
N VAL A 69 0.06 -0.47 -14.27
CA VAL A 69 -0.77 -0.72 -13.07
C VAL A 69 -0.93 0.56 -12.27
N SER A 70 -2.18 0.94 -11.95
CA SER A 70 -2.51 2.07 -11.06
C SER A 70 -2.96 1.61 -9.67
N GLY A 71 -3.36 0.35 -9.54
CA GLY A 71 -3.64 -0.29 -8.26
C GLY A 71 -3.78 -1.80 -8.37
N ALA A 72 -3.61 -2.49 -7.26
CA ALA A 72 -3.62 -3.95 -7.19
C ALA A 72 -4.31 -4.41 -5.90
N VAL A 73 -5.38 -5.18 -6.09
CA VAL A 73 -6.23 -5.76 -5.06
C VAL A 73 -6.04 -7.28 -5.06
N ILE A 74 -5.65 -7.84 -3.93
CA ILE A 74 -5.47 -9.29 -3.77
C ILE A 74 -6.64 -9.83 -2.96
N LEU A 75 -7.42 -10.73 -3.56
CA LEU A 75 -8.40 -11.54 -2.86
C LEU A 75 -7.71 -12.85 -2.49
N LEU A 76 -7.36 -13.00 -1.22
CA LEU A 76 -6.52 -14.08 -0.74
C LEU A 76 -7.35 -15.09 0.07
N ASP A 77 -7.30 -16.35 -0.35
CA ASP A 77 -7.82 -17.48 0.42
C ASP A 77 -7.19 -17.51 1.81
N ASP A 78 -8.00 -17.66 2.86
CA ASP A 78 -7.55 -17.57 4.25
C ASP A 78 -6.51 -18.63 4.64
N THR A 79 -6.37 -19.70 3.85
CA THR A 79 -5.26 -20.67 3.97
C THR A 79 -3.87 -20.05 3.78
N PHE A 80 -3.76 -18.91 3.10
CA PHE A 80 -2.49 -18.20 2.90
C PHE A 80 -2.33 -16.97 3.81
N SER A 81 -2.96 -16.97 4.99
CA SER A 81 -2.96 -15.80 5.88
C SER A 81 -1.56 -15.38 6.37
N ASP A 82 -0.58 -16.28 6.36
CA ASP A 82 0.80 -16.03 6.80
C ASP A 82 1.56 -15.01 5.92
N ILE A 83 1.22 -14.91 4.63
CA ILE A 83 1.88 -13.95 3.72
C ILE A 83 1.20 -12.56 3.70
N VAL A 84 0.10 -12.37 4.43
CA VAL A 84 -0.64 -11.10 4.45
C VAL A 84 0.20 -9.97 5.03
N VAL A 85 1.04 -10.22 6.03
CA VAL A 85 1.92 -9.20 6.62
C VAL A 85 2.89 -8.63 5.59
N GLU A 86 3.44 -9.47 4.71
CA GLU A 86 4.36 -9.02 3.67
C GLU A 86 3.61 -8.29 2.55
N LEU A 87 2.52 -8.89 2.07
CA LEU A 87 1.72 -8.35 0.97
C LEU A 87 0.97 -7.08 1.35
N GLY A 88 0.48 -6.97 2.58
CA GLY A 88 -0.36 -5.88 3.06
C GLY A 88 0.34 -4.53 3.06
N ARG A 89 1.68 -4.47 3.10
CA ARG A 89 2.45 -3.22 2.97
C ARG A 89 2.38 -2.64 1.55
N ILE A 90 2.14 -3.52 0.58
CA ILE A 90 2.31 -3.28 -0.86
C ILE A 90 0.96 -3.21 -1.55
N PHE A 91 0.12 -4.21 -1.32
CA PHE A 91 -1.14 -4.46 -2.02
C PHE A 91 -2.35 -4.21 -1.12
N PHE A 92 -3.52 -4.06 -1.75
CA PHE A 92 -4.79 -4.02 -1.02
C PHE A 92 -5.27 -5.46 -0.83
N VAL A 93 -4.88 -6.09 0.27
CA VAL A 93 -5.15 -7.52 0.51
C VAL A 93 -6.45 -7.69 1.29
N VAL A 94 -7.39 -8.46 0.76
CA VAL A 94 -8.62 -8.87 1.45
C VAL A 94 -8.64 -10.38 1.55
N LYS A 95 -8.83 -10.91 2.76
CA LYS A 95 -8.97 -12.35 2.97
C LYS A 95 -10.39 -12.80 2.66
N PHE A 96 -10.53 -13.98 2.07
CA PHE A 96 -11.81 -14.64 1.91
C PHE A 96 -11.80 -16.05 2.51
N ASP A 97 -12.94 -16.48 3.02
CA ASP A 97 -13.13 -17.79 3.65
C ASP A 97 -13.04 -18.89 2.59
N ARG A 98 -12.12 -19.83 2.74
CA ARG A 98 -11.94 -20.97 1.82
C ARG A 98 -13.19 -21.83 1.65
N ASN A 99 -14.04 -21.88 2.67
CA ASN A 99 -15.29 -22.64 2.66
C ASN A 99 -16.45 -21.83 2.09
N LEU A 100 -16.18 -20.58 1.67
CA LEU A 100 -17.14 -19.68 1.03
C LEU A 100 -18.41 -19.48 1.88
N GLY A 101 -18.32 -19.57 3.21
CA GLY A 101 -19.45 -19.56 4.12
C GLY A 101 -20.54 -20.58 3.78
N GLY A 102 -20.19 -21.71 3.16
CA GLY A 102 -21.13 -22.74 2.70
C GLY A 102 -21.94 -22.37 1.45
N MET A 103 -21.62 -21.26 0.78
CA MET A 103 -22.29 -20.81 -0.45
C MET A 103 -21.60 -21.39 -1.70
N SER A 104 -22.30 -21.35 -2.84
CA SER A 104 -21.65 -21.56 -4.13
C SER A 104 -20.65 -20.43 -4.43
N VAL A 105 -19.62 -20.72 -5.24
CA VAL A 105 -18.61 -19.72 -5.66
C VAL A 105 -19.29 -18.46 -6.22
N HIS A 106 -20.29 -18.63 -7.08
CA HIS A 106 -21.04 -17.51 -7.66
C HIS A 106 -21.70 -16.62 -6.60
N ASN A 107 -22.43 -17.23 -5.66
CA ASN A 107 -23.15 -16.50 -4.62
C ASN A 107 -22.21 -15.82 -3.63
N TYR A 108 -21.10 -16.48 -3.29
CA TYR A 108 -20.08 -15.91 -2.42
C TYR A 108 -19.46 -14.64 -3.02
N PHE A 109 -18.98 -14.71 -4.26
CA PHE A 109 -18.35 -13.56 -4.92
C PHE A 109 -19.35 -12.43 -5.21
N ASN A 110 -20.60 -12.74 -5.57
CA ASN A 110 -21.66 -11.72 -5.70
C ASN A 110 -21.93 -10.98 -4.38
N ARG A 111 -21.74 -11.66 -3.24
CA ARG A 111 -21.90 -11.06 -1.91
C ARG A 111 -20.67 -10.25 -1.48
N CYS A 112 -19.45 -10.75 -1.71
CA CYS A 112 -18.24 -10.14 -1.16
C CYS A 112 -17.62 -9.06 -2.06
N LEU A 113 -17.71 -9.18 -3.39
CA LEU A 113 -17.06 -8.23 -4.30
C LEU A 113 -17.64 -6.82 -4.20
N PRO A 114 -18.97 -6.59 -4.16
CA PRO A 114 -19.50 -5.22 -4.07
C PRO A 114 -18.98 -4.39 -2.89
N PRO A 115 -19.00 -4.88 -1.63
CA PRO A 115 -18.44 -4.11 -0.52
C PRO A 115 -16.92 -3.94 -0.62
N ILE A 116 -16.18 -4.93 -1.14
CA ILE A 116 -14.74 -4.81 -1.34
C ILE A 116 -14.42 -3.72 -2.36
N SER A 117 -15.08 -3.72 -3.51
CA SER A 117 -14.87 -2.73 -4.56
C SER A 117 -15.19 -1.31 -4.08
N LYS A 118 -16.28 -1.14 -3.31
CA LYS A 118 -16.62 0.17 -2.70
C LYS A 118 -15.57 0.61 -1.68
N THR A 119 -15.06 -0.32 -0.88
CA THR A 119 -14.02 -0.02 0.12
C THR A 119 -12.71 0.37 -0.54
N PHE A 120 -12.30 -0.35 -1.60
CA PHE A 120 -11.13 0.00 -2.40
C PHE A 120 -11.32 1.32 -3.14
N ALA A 121 -12.49 1.57 -3.74
CA ALA A 121 -12.81 2.85 -4.39
C ALA A 121 -12.69 4.03 -3.44
N TYR A 122 -13.25 3.91 -2.23
CA TYR A 122 -13.08 4.89 -1.17
C TYR A 122 -11.58 5.11 -0.88
N PHE A 123 -10.84 4.06 -0.53
CA PHE A 123 -9.42 4.16 -0.24
C PHE A 123 -8.62 4.76 -1.42
N ALA A 124 -8.90 4.35 -2.65
CA ALA A 124 -8.25 4.87 -3.84
C ALA A 124 -8.48 6.37 -4.00
N SER A 125 -9.72 6.86 -3.75
CA SER A 125 -10.02 8.29 -3.80
C SER A 125 -9.29 9.09 -2.70
N GLU A 126 -9.19 8.52 -1.50
CA GLU A 126 -8.46 9.08 -0.36
C GLU A 126 -6.95 9.13 -0.64
N PHE A 127 -6.41 8.07 -1.22
CA PHE A 127 -5.00 7.99 -1.61
C PHE A 127 -4.70 8.91 -2.80
N ASP A 128 -5.61 9.05 -3.76
CA ASP A 128 -5.38 9.89 -4.93
C ASP A 128 -5.44 11.40 -4.59
N ASN A 129 -6.05 11.78 -3.47
CA ASN A 129 -5.98 13.13 -2.93
C ASN A 129 -4.58 13.45 -2.39
N GLU A 130 -3.84 14.37 -3.02
CA GLU A 130 -2.44 14.65 -2.66
C GLU A 130 -2.24 15.04 -1.19
N LYS A 131 -3.14 15.84 -0.59
CA LYS A 131 -3.00 16.27 0.82
C LYS A 131 -3.02 15.09 1.78
N ARG A 132 -3.85 14.09 1.46
CA ARG A 132 -4.04 12.86 2.24
C ARG A 132 -3.00 11.80 1.90
N ARG A 133 -2.65 11.68 0.61
CA ARG A 133 -1.64 10.75 0.10
C ARG A 133 -0.34 10.81 0.86
N LYS A 134 0.12 12.03 1.16
CA LYS A 134 1.36 12.27 1.91
C LYS A 134 1.38 11.47 3.22
N MET A 135 0.29 11.48 3.99
CA MET A 135 0.21 10.72 5.25
C MET A 135 0.37 9.21 5.04
N PHE A 136 -0.20 8.65 3.98
CA PHE A 136 -0.06 7.23 3.64
C PHE A 136 1.34 6.85 3.15
N LEU A 137 2.09 7.83 2.64
CA LEU A 137 3.43 7.66 2.09
C LEU A 137 4.54 7.96 3.10
N LEU A 138 4.19 8.23 4.37
CA LEU A 138 5.20 8.35 5.41
C LEU A 138 6.02 7.04 5.49
N PRO A 139 7.36 7.14 5.67
CA PRO A 139 8.23 5.97 5.79
C PRO A 139 7.78 5.09 6.96
N LEU A 140 7.37 3.85 6.68
CA LEU A 140 6.65 3.01 7.65
C LEU A 140 7.53 2.53 8.81
N ARG A 141 8.86 2.54 8.64
CA ARG A 141 9.81 2.12 9.68
C ARG A 141 10.40 3.28 10.45
N ASN A 142 10.56 4.43 9.80
CA ASN A 142 11.27 5.56 10.39
C ASN A 142 10.34 6.65 10.94
N PHE A 143 9.11 6.77 10.43
CA PHE A 143 8.14 7.70 11.00
C PHE A 143 7.53 7.11 12.27
N ASP A 144 8.11 7.47 13.41
CA ASP A 144 7.71 6.99 14.73
C ASP A 144 6.40 7.64 15.20
N ALA A 145 5.29 6.93 15.01
CA ALA A 145 3.97 7.37 15.44
C ALA A 145 3.00 6.20 15.54
N ASP A 146 2.37 6.06 16.71
CA ASP A 146 1.32 5.07 16.95
C ASP A 146 0.18 5.14 15.92
N GLU A 147 -0.17 6.35 15.46
CA GLU A 147 -1.19 6.56 14.43
C GLU A 147 -0.91 5.81 13.13
N LEU A 148 0.34 5.89 12.66
CA LEU A 148 0.75 5.24 11.42
C LEU A 148 0.83 3.74 11.62
N GLN A 149 1.33 3.30 12.77
CA GLN A 149 1.39 1.88 13.12
C GLN A 149 -0.01 1.24 13.26
N ASP A 150 -0.97 1.96 13.83
CA ASP A 150 -2.36 1.50 13.94
C ASP A 150 -3.03 1.36 12.56
N LEU A 151 -2.84 2.32 11.66
CA LEU A 151 -3.30 2.20 10.28
C LEU A 151 -2.61 1.02 9.58
N LEU A 152 -1.29 0.91 9.74
CA LEU A 152 -0.50 -0.15 9.14
C LEU A 152 -1.01 -1.54 9.57
N LYS A 153 -1.30 -1.74 10.87
CA LYS A 153 -1.88 -3.00 11.39
C LYS A 153 -3.14 -3.43 10.65
N VAL A 154 -4.02 -2.48 10.25
CA VAL A 154 -5.23 -2.80 9.45
C VAL A 154 -4.85 -3.47 8.13
N PHE A 155 -3.83 -2.96 7.44
CA PHE A 155 -3.37 -3.55 6.18
C PHE A 155 -2.57 -4.85 6.38
N LEU A 156 -1.74 -4.92 7.43
CA LEU A 156 -0.95 -6.13 7.75
C LEU A 156 -1.80 -7.32 8.20
N GLN A 157 -3.01 -7.08 8.71
CA GLN A 157 -3.96 -8.12 9.09
C GLN A 157 -4.89 -8.55 7.93
N GLY A 158 -4.83 -7.83 6.82
CA GLY A 158 -5.77 -7.91 5.71
C GLY A 158 -6.93 -6.94 5.91
N VAL A 159 -7.25 -6.18 4.87
CA VAL A 159 -8.27 -5.15 4.90
C VAL A 159 -9.63 -5.77 5.21
N PRO A 160 -10.34 -5.27 6.24
CA PRO A 160 -11.65 -5.79 6.58
C PRO A 160 -12.69 -5.36 5.55
N MET A 161 -13.71 -6.20 5.33
CA MET A 161 -14.84 -5.88 4.43
C MET A 161 -15.64 -4.64 4.85
N LYS A 162 -15.53 -4.22 6.12
CA LYS A 162 -16.19 -3.05 6.69
C LYS A 162 -15.24 -2.36 7.67
N GLY A 163 -15.39 -1.05 7.83
CA GLY A 163 -14.68 -0.28 8.86
C GLY A 163 -13.42 0.45 8.40
N LEU A 164 -12.82 0.09 7.25
CA LEU A 164 -11.65 0.82 6.73
C LEU A 164 -11.89 2.34 6.62
N PRO A 165 -13.05 2.83 6.12
CA PRO A 165 -13.31 4.28 6.10
C PRO A 165 -13.26 4.94 7.47
N LEU A 166 -13.72 4.25 8.52
CA LEU A 166 -13.63 4.77 9.88
C LEU A 166 -12.17 4.83 10.35
N SER A 167 -11.40 3.77 10.13
CA SER A 167 -9.97 3.73 10.47
C SER A 167 -9.18 4.83 9.77
N ILE A 168 -9.45 5.08 8.49
CA ILE A 168 -8.80 6.16 7.71
C ILE A 168 -9.17 7.54 8.27
N ASN A 169 -10.44 7.79 8.58
CA ASN A 169 -10.86 9.07 9.14
C ASN A 169 -10.26 9.33 10.54
N GLN A 170 -10.18 8.29 11.37
CA GLN A 170 -9.52 8.36 12.68
C GLN A 170 -8.02 8.66 12.52
N PHE A 171 -7.35 7.96 11.59
CA PHE A 171 -5.96 8.21 11.25
C PHE A 171 -5.73 9.68 10.86
N TYR A 172 -6.54 10.25 9.97
CA TYR A 172 -6.43 11.66 9.60
C TYR A 172 -6.65 12.63 10.75
N GLY A 173 -7.65 12.35 11.60
CA GLY A 173 -7.93 13.17 12.77
C GLY A 173 -6.72 13.27 13.70
N LYS A 174 -6.05 12.14 13.94
CA LYS A 174 -4.85 12.09 14.78
C LYS A 174 -3.62 12.68 14.07
N MET A 175 -3.39 12.37 12.79
CA MET A 175 -2.25 12.88 12.01
C MET A 175 -2.25 14.40 11.86
N ARG A 176 -3.41 15.04 11.89
CA ARG A 176 -3.51 16.51 11.87
C ARG A 176 -2.80 17.16 13.06
N ASN A 177 -2.78 16.50 14.22
CA ASN A 177 -2.10 17.02 15.41
C ASN A 177 -0.57 16.95 15.30
N ARG A 178 -0.06 16.14 14.36
CA ARG A 178 1.38 16.02 14.05
C ARG A 178 1.84 17.01 12.99
N GLN A 179 0.93 17.82 12.43
CA GLN A 179 1.26 18.85 11.44
C GLN A 179 1.61 20.17 12.13
N LYS A 180 2.89 20.56 12.12
CA LYS A 180 3.33 21.85 12.65
C LYS A 180 4.39 22.50 11.76
N PRO A 181 4.41 23.85 11.64
CA PRO A 181 5.56 24.55 11.09
C PRO A 181 6.76 24.41 12.04
N LYS A 182 7.97 24.64 11.55
CA LYS A 182 9.12 24.86 12.44
C LYS A 182 8.97 26.21 13.15
N THR A 183 9.31 26.27 14.43
CA THR A 183 9.22 27.52 15.22
C THR A 183 10.36 28.48 14.91
N ILE A 184 11.50 27.95 14.45
CA ILE A 184 12.65 28.73 14.01
C ILE A 184 12.33 29.38 12.68
N LYS A 185 12.73 30.65 12.50
CA LYS A 185 12.60 31.37 11.22
C LYS A 185 13.40 30.68 10.13
N THR A 186 12.76 29.73 9.44
CA THR A 186 13.18 29.21 8.15
C THR A 186 12.52 30.05 7.06
N ASN A 187 13.19 30.26 5.94
CA ASN A 187 12.56 30.86 4.75
C ASN A 187 11.41 29.99 4.20
N ASP A 188 11.31 28.76 4.68
CA ASP A 188 10.29 27.77 4.37
C ASP A 188 9.19 27.79 5.45
N GLN A 189 7.98 28.21 5.08
CA GLN A 189 6.77 28.18 5.94
C GLN A 189 5.98 26.87 5.80
N SER A 190 6.61 25.80 5.29
CA SER A 190 5.97 24.50 5.11
C SER A 190 5.42 23.93 6.42
N SER A 191 4.28 23.24 6.30
CA SER A 191 3.79 22.36 7.36
C SER A 191 4.53 21.03 7.26
N TYR A 192 5.17 20.61 8.35
CA TYR A 192 5.88 19.33 8.45
C TYR A 192 5.01 18.32 9.21
N TYR A 193 5.15 17.03 8.91
CA TYR A 193 4.72 15.99 9.84
C TYR A 193 5.83 15.73 10.84
N VAL A 194 5.49 15.61 12.12
CA VAL A 194 6.47 15.40 13.19
C VAL A 194 6.21 14.07 13.90
N ASP A 195 7.26 13.26 13.99
CA ASP A 195 7.26 11.98 14.68
C ASP A 195 7.57 12.15 16.18
N ASP A 196 7.52 11.05 16.94
CA ASP A 196 7.76 11.06 18.39
C ASP A 196 9.23 11.25 18.77
N ASN A 197 10.15 11.22 17.79
CA ASN A 197 11.57 11.54 17.93
C ASN A 197 11.89 12.99 17.55
N ASP A 198 10.87 13.84 17.39
CA ASP A 198 10.98 15.24 16.95
C ASP A 198 11.67 15.43 15.58
N HIS A 199 11.57 14.43 14.70
CA HIS A 199 11.96 14.57 13.30
C HIS A 199 10.84 15.20 12.48
N PHE A 200 11.21 16.15 11.63
CA PHE A 200 10.32 16.92 10.76
C PHE A 200 10.42 16.40 9.33
N TYR A 201 9.29 15.89 8.83
CA TYR A 201 9.12 15.32 7.51
C TYR A 201 8.40 16.32 6.60
N SER A 202 9.12 16.86 5.61
CA SER A 202 8.53 17.67 4.53
C SER A 202 8.45 16.85 3.26
N TYR A 203 7.26 16.72 2.67
CA TYR A 203 7.12 16.00 1.42
C TYR A 203 7.66 16.84 0.27
N GLY A 204 8.85 16.49 -0.20
CA GLY A 204 9.60 17.25 -1.18
C GLY A 204 8.89 17.33 -2.53
N PRO A 205 8.96 18.47 -3.23
CA PRO A 205 8.54 18.57 -4.63
C PRO A 205 9.55 17.95 -5.61
N GLU A 206 10.73 17.59 -5.10
CA GLU A 206 11.93 17.25 -5.86
C GLU A 206 11.92 15.79 -6.34
N HIS A 207 12.37 15.59 -7.59
CA HIS A 207 12.59 14.28 -8.22
C HIS A 207 14.06 14.14 -8.59
N HIS A 208 14.93 13.99 -7.59
CA HIS A 208 16.38 13.98 -7.80
C HIS A 208 17.04 12.62 -7.55
N ALA A 209 16.29 11.63 -7.05
CA ALA A 209 16.76 10.26 -6.89
C ALA A 209 15.60 9.26 -7.04
N LEU A 210 15.94 8.02 -7.34
CA LEU A 210 15.03 6.88 -7.34
C LEU A 210 15.51 5.86 -6.30
N PRO A 211 14.60 5.14 -5.64
CA PRO A 211 14.98 4.03 -4.78
C PRO A 211 15.78 2.99 -5.57
N GLU A 212 16.90 2.53 -4.99
CA GLU A 212 17.65 1.44 -5.59
C GLU A 212 16.80 0.17 -5.57
N THR A 213 16.37 -0.24 -6.76
CA THR A 213 15.44 -1.37 -6.97
C THR A 213 15.89 -2.27 -8.11
N LYS A 214 17.16 -2.14 -8.50
CA LYS A 214 17.74 -2.98 -9.55
C LYS A 214 17.74 -4.44 -9.08
N ASN A 215 17.03 -5.29 -9.82
CA ASN A 215 17.01 -6.73 -9.61
C ASN A 215 17.95 -7.39 -10.63
N PRO A 216 19.04 -8.07 -10.22
CA PRO A 216 19.59 -8.23 -8.86
C PRO A 216 20.39 -7.00 -8.35
N PRO A 217 20.65 -6.86 -7.03
CA PRO A 217 20.40 -7.84 -5.95
C PRO A 217 19.00 -7.78 -5.31
N HIS A 218 18.18 -6.80 -5.64
CA HIS A 218 16.86 -6.63 -5.03
C HIS A 218 15.82 -7.60 -5.60
N GLY A 219 14.91 -8.13 -4.78
CA GLY A 219 13.80 -8.97 -5.25
C GLY A 219 12.57 -8.17 -5.67
N ASP A 220 11.56 -8.85 -6.22
CA ASP A 220 10.32 -8.23 -6.70
C ASP A 220 9.63 -7.37 -5.63
N ALA A 221 9.59 -7.82 -4.38
CA ALA A 221 9.03 -7.06 -3.26
C ALA A 221 9.66 -5.66 -3.12
N CYS A 222 10.95 -5.48 -3.41
CA CYS A 222 11.62 -4.18 -3.39
C CYS A 222 11.11 -3.27 -4.53
N ALA A 223 10.92 -3.84 -5.72
CA ALA A 223 10.38 -3.11 -6.86
C ALA A 223 8.92 -2.68 -6.63
N TYR A 224 8.11 -3.51 -5.97
CA TYR A 224 6.73 -3.13 -5.65
C TYR A 224 6.62 -2.15 -4.50
N THR A 225 7.34 -2.38 -3.41
CA THR A 225 7.30 -1.48 -2.25
C THR A 225 7.71 -0.06 -2.60
N SER A 226 8.54 0.14 -3.64
CA SER A 226 8.95 1.45 -4.12
C SER A 226 7.92 2.17 -5.01
N ARG A 227 6.90 1.48 -5.51
CA ARG A 227 5.89 2.06 -6.40
C ARG A 227 4.45 1.88 -5.94
N LEU A 228 4.16 0.90 -5.11
CA LEU A 228 2.84 0.61 -4.54
C LEU A 228 2.87 0.75 -3.02
N ARG A 229 1.82 1.37 -2.49
CA ARG A 229 1.53 1.41 -1.06
C ARG A 229 0.07 1.02 -0.87
N PHE A 230 -0.18 -0.02 -0.09
CA PHE A 230 -1.53 -0.49 0.23
C PHE A 230 -2.43 -0.72 -1.00
N GLY A 231 -1.83 -1.14 -2.12
CA GLY A 231 -2.51 -1.43 -3.38
C GLY A 231 -2.72 -0.25 -4.31
N LYS A 232 -2.14 0.92 -4.01
CA LYS A 232 -2.19 2.09 -4.89
C LYS A 232 -0.81 2.53 -5.32
N ARG A 233 -0.71 2.91 -6.59
CA ARG A 233 0.54 3.41 -7.15
C ARG A 233 0.82 4.83 -6.69
N TYR A 234 2.07 5.09 -6.37
CA TYR A 234 2.59 6.42 -6.08
C TYR A 234 3.81 6.73 -6.94
N ASP A 235 4.19 7.99 -6.93
CA ASP A 235 5.35 8.49 -7.65
C ASP A 235 6.63 8.11 -6.88
N HIS A 236 7.31 7.08 -7.38
CA HIS A 236 8.52 6.54 -6.78
C HIS A 236 9.72 7.50 -6.74
N GLY A 237 9.68 8.65 -7.44
CA GLY A 237 10.71 9.68 -7.33
C GLY A 237 10.50 10.65 -6.17
N LYS A 238 9.31 10.66 -5.55
CA LYS A 238 9.01 11.54 -4.42
C LYS A 238 9.51 10.96 -3.10
N HIS A 239 9.99 11.85 -2.24
CA HIS A 239 10.57 11.53 -0.94
C HIS A 239 10.20 12.60 0.09
N TYR A 240 10.51 12.29 1.34
CA TYR A 240 10.48 13.23 2.45
C TYR A 240 11.87 13.78 2.72
N ASN A 241 11.96 15.09 2.92
CA ASN A 241 13.12 15.73 3.51
C ASN A 241 12.94 15.67 5.02
N VAL A 242 13.72 14.79 5.66
CA VAL A 242 13.68 14.55 7.11
C VAL A 242 14.77 15.36 7.78
N SER A 243 14.43 16.10 8.83
CA SER A 243 15.34 17.02 9.51
C SER A 243 14.93 17.23 10.96
N ASN A 244 15.82 17.79 11.78
CA ASN A 244 15.47 18.20 13.14
C ASN A 244 14.84 19.61 13.13
N GLU A 245 14.25 20.03 14.24
CA GLU A 245 13.76 21.41 14.41
C GLU A 245 14.91 22.41 14.20
N ALA A 246 16.05 22.16 14.84
CA ALA A 246 17.27 22.94 14.75
C ALA A 246 18.48 22.03 14.48
N GLY A 247 19.50 22.59 13.83
CA GLY A 247 20.79 21.91 13.64
C GLY A 247 20.77 20.86 12.52
N LYS A 248 21.61 19.82 12.69
CA LYS A 248 21.77 18.72 11.74
C LYS A 248 21.11 17.46 12.28
N ILE A 249 20.66 16.61 11.38
CA ILE A 249 20.14 15.28 11.68
C ILE A 249 21.26 14.24 11.56
N ALA A 250 21.31 13.31 12.52
CA ALA A 250 22.20 12.17 12.58
C ALA A 250 21.54 11.08 13.45
N GLY A 251 21.95 9.83 13.30
CA GLY A 251 21.40 8.73 14.10
C GLY A 251 21.39 7.42 13.34
N ASN A 252 20.71 6.43 13.89
CA ASN A 252 20.44 5.17 13.21
C ASN A 252 19.02 5.21 12.66
N PHE A 253 18.88 4.87 11.38
CA PHE A 253 17.60 4.83 10.68
C PHE A 253 17.48 3.49 9.99
N ASP A 254 16.30 2.90 10.00
CA ASP A 254 16.08 1.61 9.35
C ASP A 254 16.04 1.79 7.83
N ASP A 255 16.83 1.00 7.11
CA ASP A 255 16.76 0.96 5.66
C ASP A 255 15.51 0.24 5.14
N CYS A 256 15.37 0.15 3.81
CA CYS A 256 14.25 -0.54 3.16
C CYS A 256 14.15 -2.04 3.51
N HIS A 257 15.22 -2.64 4.06
CA HIS A 257 15.29 -4.02 4.53
C HIS A 257 15.09 -4.15 6.05
N GLY A 258 14.96 -3.04 6.78
CA GLY A 258 14.83 -3.02 8.24
C GLY A 258 16.18 -3.14 8.96
N THR A 259 17.29 -2.83 8.28
CA THR A 259 18.61 -2.78 8.89
C THR A 259 18.90 -1.36 9.34
N ALA A 260 19.15 -1.19 10.64
CA ALA A 260 19.57 0.08 11.21
C ALA A 260 20.90 0.54 10.57
N THR A 261 20.85 1.66 9.86
CA THR A 261 21.96 2.25 9.13
C THR A 261 22.37 3.57 9.79
N PRO A 262 23.65 3.75 10.15
CA PRO A 262 24.12 4.99 10.75
C PRO A 262 24.23 6.09 9.70
N ILE A 263 23.54 7.21 9.95
CA ILE A 263 23.61 8.42 9.15
C ILE A 263 24.45 9.48 9.88
N LYS A 264 25.54 9.89 9.24
CA LYS A 264 26.37 11.01 9.70
C LYS A 264 25.61 12.33 9.57
N GLU A 265 26.00 13.29 10.42
CA GLU A 265 25.44 14.64 10.47
C GLU A 265 25.27 15.30 9.10
N ARG A 266 24.04 15.65 8.76
CA ARG A 266 23.67 16.36 7.54
C ARG A 266 22.48 17.29 7.77
N LYS A 267 22.17 18.17 6.81
CA LYS A 267 21.07 19.14 6.94
C LYS A 267 19.69 18.45 6.89
N HIS A 268 19.55 17.45 6.04
CA HIS A 268 18.36 16.62 5.92
C HIS A 268 18.75 15.24 5.38
N ILE A 269 17.86 14.26 5.56
CA ILE A 269 17.91 12.94 4.92
C ILE A 269 16.77 12.91 3.91
N ASN A 270 17.05 12.47 2.68
CA ASN A 270 15.99 12.17 1.73
C ASN A 270 15.50 10.76 2.01
N MET A 271 14.27 10.63 2.49
CA MET A 271 13.68 9.36 2.89
C MET A 271 12.47 9.05 2.03
N PHE A 272 12.57 7.99 1.25
CA PHE A 272 11.50 7.56 0.36
C PHE A 272 10.40 6.82 1.14
N PRO A 273 9.18 6.72 0.60
CA PRO A 273 8.10 6.02 1.27
C PRO A 273 8.42 4.57 1.62
N ASN A 274 9.31 3.90 0.87
CA ASN A 274 9.77 2.54 1.11
C ASN A 274 10.95 2.43 2.09
N ASP A 275 11.26 3.50 2.83
CA ASP A 275 12.37 3.62 3.79
C ASP A 275 13.77 3.60 3.15
N TYR A 276 13.89 3.67 1.82
CA TYR A 276 15.18 3.94 1.19
C TYR A 276 15.65 5.36 1.52
N MET A 277 16.94 5.54 1.81
CA MET A 277 17.52 6.81 2.24
C MET A 277 18.70 7.22 1.35
N THR A 278 18.82 8.51 1.06
CA THR A 278 20.02 9.10 0.42
C THR A 278 20.59 10.27 1.21
#